data_AF-A0A1G3A5Y9-F1
#
_entry.id   AF-A0A1G3A5Y9-F1
#
_cell.length_a   1.000
_cell.length_b   1.000
_cell.length_c   1.000
_cell.angle_alpha   90.00
_cell.angle_beta   90.00
_cell.angle_gamma   90.00
#
_symmetry.space_group_name_H-M   'P 1'
#
loop_
_entity.id
_entity.type
_entity.pdbx_description
1 polymer ?
#
loop_
_entity_poly.entity_id
_entity_poly.type
_entity_poly.pdbx_seq_one_letter_code
_entity_poly.pdbx_strand_id
1 'polypeptide(L)'
;MVEPRPEGLFGGGQQETSEIFIPFKTAFKLRQYLWIGVLAESQSAEVSEDARAEITFFLRRTRNIKPGEPDTFEVQSLKNILDIFNKIAVIVTMVAGGIVGISLLVGGVGIMNIMLVSVSERTREIGLRKAVGAKKTAILTQFLIESVVLCFVGGLVGVGLGQLLTMAIANIPKVELDMAYIPWWAVAISFGFAGSVGIFFGMFPAIKAARLDPIEALRHE
;
A
#
# COMPACT_ATOMS: atom_id res chain seq x y z
N MET A 1 -13.18 31.29 23.07
CA MET A 1 -11.79 30.82 22.92
C MET A 1 -11.47 30.88 21.46
N VAL A 2 -10.34 31.48 21.09
CA VAL A 2 -9.85 31.51 19.71
C VAL A 2 -8.92 30.32 19.58
N GLU A 3 -9.32 29.32 18.80
CA GLU A 3 -8.49 28.14 18.54
C GLU A 3 -7.95 28.23 17.11
N PRO A 4 -6.66 27.92 16.90
CA PRO A 4 -6.12 27.80 15.56
C PRO A 4 -6.78 26.61 14.86
N ARG A 5 -7.31 26.83 13.65
CA ARG A 5 -7.88 25.78 12.82
C ARG A 5 -6.78 24.75 12.45
N PRO A 6 -6.94 23.44 12.72
CA PRO A 6 -6.04 22.43 12.17
C PRO A 6 -6.17 22.41 10.64
N GLU A 7 -5.08 22.15 9.94
CA GLU A 7 -5.05 22.21 8.47
C GLU A 7 -6.16 21.31 7.88
N GLY A 8 -6.77 21.76 6.78
CA GLY A 8 -7.74 20.94 6.07
C GLY A 8 -7.02 19.77 5.40
N LEU A 9 -7.65 18.58 5.44
CA LEU A 9 -7.19 17.28 4.89
C LEU A 9 -6.66 17.33 3.43
N PHE A 10 -6.89 18.43 2.70
CA PHE A 10 -6.27 18.74 1.42
C PHE A 10 -5.68 20.15 1.45
N GLY A 11 -4.47 20.30 2.00
CA GLY A 11 -3.45 21.31 1.66
C GLY A 11 -3.91 22.67 1.14
N GLY A 12 -4.93 23.27 1.78
CA GLY A 12 -5.41 24.61 1.49
C GLY A 12 -4.47 25.59 2.18
N GLY A 13 -3.58 26.21 1.41
CA GLY A 13 -2.45 26.98 1.93
C GLY A 13 -2.79 27.97 3.04
N GLN A 14 -1.81 28.16 3.94
CA GLN A 14 -1.69 29.21 4.96
C GLN A 14 -2.69 30.36 4.82
N GLN A 15 -3.92 30.15 5.31
CA GLN A 15 -4.74 31.25 5.81
C GLN A 15 -4.89 30.96 7.29
N GLU A 16 -4.15 31.69 8.12
CA GLU A 16 -4.31 31.77 9.57
C GLU A 16 -5.75 32.19 9.88
N THR A 17 -6.67 31.24 9.83
CA THR A 17 -8.07 31.49 10.06
C THR A 17 -8.33 31.06 11.50
N SER A 18 -8.35 32.06 12.37
CA SER A 18 -8.77 31.91 13.77
C SER A 18 -10.22 31.42 13.81
N GLU A 19 -10.48 30.27 14.43
CA GLU A 19 -11.84 29.78 14.66
C GLU A 19 -12.35 30.30 16.00
N ILE A 20 -13.59 30.80 15.99
CA ILE A 20 -14.25 31.32 17.19
C ILE A 20 -15.60 30.63 17.33
N PHE A 21 -15.74 29.84 18.39
CA PHE A 21 -17.02 29.24 18.75
C PHE A 21 -17.88 30.26 19.49
N ILE A 22 -19.00 30.64 18.88
CA ILE A 22 -20.01 31.52 19.48
C ILE A 22 -21.40 30.88 19.39
N PRO A 23 -22.29 31.12 20.37
CA PRO A 23 -23.65 30.61 20.30
C PRO A 23 -24.37 31.07 19.03
N PHE A 24 -25.07 30.15 18.36
CA PHE A 24 -25.77 30.42 17.09
C PHE A 24 -26.69 31.64 17.15
N LYS A 25 -27.46 31.80 18.24
CA LYS A 25 -28.37 32.95 18.43
C LYS A 25 -27.61 34.29 18.46
N THR A 26 -26.38 34.30 18.97
CA THR A 26 -25.52 35.49 19.01
C THR A 26 -24.96 35.78 17.61
N ALA A 27 -24.48 34.75 16.90
CA ALA A 27 -23.98 34.88 15.54
C ALA A 27 -25.05 35.41 14.57
N PHE A 28 -26.27 34.88 14.66
CA PHE A 28 -27.39 35.24 13.80
C PHE A 28 -27.85 36.69 14.00
N LYS A 29 -27.78 37.21 15.23
CA LYS A 29 -28.06 38.64 15.51
C LYS A 29 -27.00 39.56 14.94
N LEU A 30 -25.74 39.12 14.90
CA LEU A 30 -24.62 39.91 14.39
C LEU A 30 -24.60 39.97 12.85
N ARG A 31 -25.03 38.89 12.18
CA ARG A 31 -25.06 38.79 10.72
C ARG A 31 -26.22 37.90 10.27
N GLN A 32 -27.22 38.50 9.61
CA GLN A 32 -28.46 37.82 9.24
C GLN A 32 -28.35 36.89 8.00
N TYR A 33 -27.31 37.04 7.18
CA TYR A 33 -27.10 36.26 5.96
C TYR A 33 -25.84 35.39 6.08
N LEU A 34 -25.90 34.38 6.95
CA LEU A 34 -24.88 33.34 7.03
C LEU A 34 -25.34 32.12 6.24
N TRP A 35 -24.44 31.53 5.45
CA TRP A 35 -24.64 30.17 4.98
C TRP A 35 -24.61 29.25 6.21
N ILE A 36 -25.71 28.56 6.47
CA ILE A 36 -25.87 27.68 7.63
C ILE A 36 -25.52 26.27 7.20
N GLY A 37 -24.40 25.76 7.72
CA GLY A 37 -24.11 24.33 7.73
C GLY A 37 -24.79 23.68 8.94
N VAL A 38 -25.48 22.56 8.73
CA VAL A 38 -26.03 21.74 9.81
C VAL A 38 -25.32 20.40 9.78
N LEU A 39 -24.72 20.02 10.90
CA LEU A 39 -24.17 18.69 11.10
C LEU A 39 -25.23 17.83 11.78
N ALA A 40 -25.54 16.68 11.19
CA ALA A 40 -26.43 15.69 11.74
C ALA A 40 -25.67 14.37 11.90
N GLU A 41 -25.80 13.74 13.06
CA GLU A 41 -25.18 12.46 13.35
C GLU A 41 -26.23 11.34 13.18
N SER A 42 -25.90 10.32 12.39
CA SER A 42 -26.72 9.12 12.24
C SER A 42 -26.36 8.10 13.31
N GLN A 43 -27.35 7.34 13.83
CA GLN A 43 -27.11 6.28 14.81
C GLN A 43 -26.17 5.16 14.32
N SER A 44 -26.08 4.95 13.00
CA SER A 44 -25.14 4.01 12.37
C SER A 44 -24.80 4.41 10.94
N ALA A 45 -23.69 3.88 10.41
CA ALA A 45 -23.22 4.17 9.05
C ALA A 45 -24.14 3.59 7.94
N GLU A 46 -24.90 2.53 8.25
CA GLU A 46 -25.87 1.93 7.31
C GLU A 46 -27.09 2.82 7.10
N VAL A 47 -27.58 3.47 8.16
CA VAL A 47 -28.78 4.33 8.10
C VAL A 47 -28.43 5.74 7.59
N SER A 48 -27.15 6.04 7.36
CA SER A 48 -26.70 7.39 6.95
C SER A 48 -27.28 7.83 5.59
N GLU A 49 -27.45 6.90 4.64
CA GLU A 49 -28.03 7.21 3.33
C GLU A 49 -29.56 7.39 3.41
N ASP A 50 -30.25 6.58 4.21
CA ASP A 50 -31.68 6.75 4.46
C ASP A 50 -31.97 8.06 5.21
N ALA A 51 -31.16 8.38 6.22
CA ALA A 51 -31.22 9.64 6.95
C ALA A 51 -30.97 10.84 6.03
N ARG A 52 -30.01 10.72 5.09
CA ARG A 52 -29.79 11.74 4.06
C ARG A 52 -31.02 11.93 3.19
N ALA A 53 -31.66 10.85 2.74
CA ALA A 53 -32.87 10.93 1.93
C ALA A 53 -34.03 11.59 2.70
N GLU A 54 -34.21 11.23 3.97
CA GLU A 54 -35.23 11.81 4.84
C GLU A 54 -34.99 13.30 5.12
N ILE A 55 -33.75 13.69 5.43
CA ILE A 55 -33.37 15.11 5.61
C ILE A 55 -33.59 15.90 4.33
N THR A 56 -33.22 15.33 3.18
CA THR A 56 -33.44 15.96 1.87
C THR A 56 -34.94 16.18 1.64
N PHE A 57 -35.77 15.17 1.88
CA PHE A 57 -37.22 15.28 1.75
C PHE A 57 -37.80 16.35 2.69
N PHE A 58 -37.39 16.34 3.97
CA PHE A 58 -37.81 17.32 4.96
C PHE A 58 -37.44 18.75 4.56
N LEU A 59 -36.22 18.96 4.04
CA LEU A 59 -35.75 20.27 3.59
C LEU A 59 -36.47 20.75 2.32
N ARG A 60 -36.75 19.88 1.34
CA ARG A 60 -37.55 20.24 0.15
C ARG A 60 -38.95 20.68 0.57
N ARG A 61 -39.58 19.95 1.49
CA ARG A 61 -40.91 20.29 2.02
C ARG A 61 -40.90 21.61 2.78
N THR A 62 -39.92 21.81 3.66
CA THR A 62 -39.80 23.04 4.48
C THR A 62 -39.53 24.27 3.62
N ARG A 63 -38.76 24.12 2.53
CA ARG A 63 -38.45 25.19 1.57
C ARG A 63 -39.45 25.31 0.42
N ASN A 64 -40.51 24.50 0.43
CA ASN A 64 -41.58 24.50 -0.58
C ASN A 64 -41.07 24.31 -2.03
N ILE A 65 -40.03 23.49 -2.21
CA ILE A 65 -39.42 23.18 -3.52
C ILE A 65 -40.28 22.12 -4.21
N LYS A 66 -40.77 22.41 -5.42
CA LYS A 66 -41.65 21.50 -6.16
C LYS A 66 -40.88 20.33 -6.79
N PRO A 67 -41.57 19.23 -7.13
CA PRO A 67 -40.99 18.16 -7.94
C PRO A 67 -40.50 18.71 -9.29
N GLY A 68 -39.23 18.48 -9.62
CA GLY A 68 -38.60 18.96 -10.85
C GLY A 68 -37.85 20.30 -10.74
N GLU A 69 -38.00 21.03 -9.63
CA GLU A 69 -37.17 22.21 -9.35
C GLU A 69 -35.80 21.79 -8.78
N PRO A 70 -34.71 22.52 -9.11
CA PRO A 70 -33.39 22.25 -8.56
C PRO A 70 -33.34 22.56 -7.06
N ASP A 71 -32.57 21.75 -6.32
CA ASP A 71 -32.43 21.93 -4.87
C ASP A 71 -31.64 23.21 -4.55
N THR A 72 -32.12 23.97 -3.55
CA THR A 72 -31.47 25.20 -3.07
C THR A 72 -30.51 24.94 -1.88
N PHE A 73 -30.24 23.67 -1.61
CA PHE A 73 -29.42 23.20 -0.50
C PHE A 73 -28.65 21.95 -0.93
N GLU A 74 -27.60 21.64 -0.20
CA GLU A 74 -26.79 20.45 -0.42
C GLU A 74 -26.77 19.63 0.86
N VAL A 75 -27.00 18.31 0.73
CA VAL A 75 -26.83 17.36 1.83
C VAL A 75 -25.71 16.42 1.43
N GLN A 76 -24.56 16.57 2.08
CA GLN A 76 -23.41 15.68 1.91
C GLN A 76 -23.36 14.69 3.07
N SER A 77 -23.24 13.40 2.76
CA SER A 77 -22.91 12.37 3.75
C SER A 77 -21.39 12.25 3.87
N LEU A 78 -20.89 12.05 5.08
CA LEU A 78 -19.46 11.79 5.29
C LEU A 78 -19.02 10.49 4.57
N LYS A 79 -19.95 9.55 4.41
CA LYS A 79 -19.77 8.31 3.64
C LYS A 79 -19.36 8.56 2.19
N ASN A 80 -19.98 9.53 1.50
CA ASN A 80 -19.60 9.88 0.13
C ASN A 80 -18.14 10.33 0.01
N ILE A 81 -17.66 11.10 0.99
CA ILE A 81 -16.26 11.55 1.03
C ILE A 81 -15.35 10.34 1.26
N LEU A 82 -15.67 9.48 2.23
CA LEU A 82 -14.91 8.25 2.50
C LEU A 82 -14.86 7.32 1.28
N ASP A 83 -15.96 7.16 0.55
CA ASP A 83 -16.02 6.32 -0.66
C ASP A 83 -15.13 6.86 -1.77
N ILE A 84 -15.06 8.19 -1.95
CA ILE A 84 -14.14 8.82 -2.90
C ILE A 84 -12.68 8.53 -2.50
N PHE A 85 -12.34 8.72 -1.23
CA PHE A 85 -11.01 8.41 -0.70
C PHE A 85 -10.64 6.93 -0.90
N ASN A 86 -11.55 6.01 -0.54
CA ASN A 86 -11.33 4.58 -0.72
C ASN A 86 -11.14 4.21 -2.20
N LYS A 87 -11.91 4.80 -3.12
CA LYS A 87 -11.72 4.60 -4.56
C LYS A 87 -10.35 5.05 -5.04
N ILE A 88 -9.90 6.24 -4.61
CA ILE A 88 -8.56 6.75 -4.94
C ILE A 88 -7.49 5.82 -4.36
N ALA A 89 -7.61 5.44 -3.09
CA ALA A 89 -6.67 4.55 -2.41
C ALA A 89 -6.56 3.19 -3.13
N VAL A 90 -7.68 2.61 -3.57
CA VAL A 90 -7.71 1.36 -4.33
C VAL A 90 -7.01 1.52 -5.69
N ILE A 91 -7.25 2.62 -6.41
CA ILE A 91 -6.59 2.88 -7.71
C ILE A 91 -5.07 3.02 -7.51
N VAL A 92 -4.64 3.82 -6.53
CA VAL A 92 -3.22 3.99 -6.20
C VAL A 92 -2.58 2.66 -5.83
N THR A 93 -3.28 1.85 -5.02
CA THR A 93 -2.82 0.51 -4.60
C THR A 93 -2.68 -0.43 -5.80
N MET A 94 -3.64 -0.41 -6.74
CA MET A 94 -3.56 -1.22 -7.96
C MET A 94 -2.38 -0.81 -8.85
N VAL A 95 -2.19 0.48 -9.07
CA VAL A 95 -1.08 1.00 -9.88
C VAL A 95 0.26 0.66 -9.24
N ALA A 96 0.40 0.92 -7.94
CA ALA A 96 1.60 0.56 -7.17
C ALA A 96 1.85 -0.96 -7.20
N GLY A 97 0.81 -1.77 -7.02
CA GLY A 97 0.88 -3.23 -7.12
C GLY A 97 1.32 -3.70 -8.50
N GLY A 98 0.84 -3.05 -9.57
CA GLY A 98 1.28 -3.32 -10.94
C GLY A 98 2.76 -3.02 -11.16
N ILE A 99 3.23 -1.86 -10.68
CA ILE A 99 4.65 -1.48 -10.74
C ILE A 99 5.50 -2.49 -9.96
N VAL A 100 5.11 -2.80 -8.73
CA VAL A 100 5.78 -3.81 -7.88
C VAL A 100 5.81 -5.16 -8.57
N GLY A 101 4.70 -5.59 -9.18
CA GLY A 101 4.62 -6.86 -9.91
C GLY A 101 5.58 -6.93 -11.10
N ILE A 102 5.67 -5.87 -11.89
CA ILE A 102 6.62 -5.79 -13.02
C ILE A 102 8.07 -5.78 -12.51
N SER A 103 8.37 -4.96 -11.49
CA SER A 103 9.69 -4.92 -10.86
C SER A 103 10.09 -6.29 -10.29
N LEU A 104 9.14 -7.01 -9.72
CA LEU A 104 9.35 -8.35 -9.19
C LEU A 104 9.66 -9.36 -10.30
N LEU A 105 8.95 -9.31 -11.43
CA LEU A 105 9.23 -10.16 -12.59
C LEU A 105 10.64 -9.91 -13.11
N VAL A 106 11.02 -8.64 -13.30
CA VAL A 106 12.37 -8.26 -13.77
C VAL A 106 13.44 -8.69 -12.78
N GLY A 107 13.23 -8.42 -11.48
CA GLY A 107 14.15 -8.84 -10.42
C GLY A 107 14.27 -10.36 -10.29
N GLY A 108 13.15 -11.08 -10.41
CA GLY A 108 13.09 -12.53 -10.39
C GLY A 108 13.83 -13.19 -11.57
N VAL A 109 13.68 -12.64 -12.77
CA VAL A 109 14.48 -13.06 -13.94
C VAL A 109 15.97 -12.79 -13.70
N GLY A 110 16.32 -11.66 -13.07
CA GLY A 110 17.68 -11.36 -12.65
C GLY A 110 18.26 -12.42 -11.70
N ILE A 111 17.51 -12.79 -10.66
CA ILE A 111 17.89 -13.86 -9.73
C ILE A 111 18.09 -15.17 -10.48
N MET A 112 17.15 -15.54 -11.35
CA MET A 112 17.24 -16.77 -12.15
C MET A 112 18.52 -16.79 -13.00
N ASN A 113 18.85 -15.67 -13.65
CA ASN A 113 20.04 -15.56 -14.49
C ASN A 113 21.34 -15.69 -13.69
N ILE A 114 21.46 -14.97 -12.58
CA ILE A 114 22.64 -15.06 -11.71
C ILE A 114 22.80 -16.50 -11.20
N MET A 115 21.70 -17.15 -10.83
CA MET A 115 21.72 -18.55 -10.39
C MET A 115 22.12 -19.50 -11.53
N LEU A 116 21.66 -19.30 -12.77
CA LEU A 116 22.08 -20.10 -13.92
C LEU A 116 23.58 -19.95 -14.23
N VAL A 117 24.11 -18.74 -14.11
CA VAL A 117 25.55 -18.48 -14.28
C VAL A 117 26.34 -19.16 -13.16
N SER A 118 25.94 -18.98 -11.90
CA SER A 118 26.56 -19.63 -10.73
C SER A 118 26.60 -21.16 -10.84
N VAL A 119 25.52 -21.78 -11.33
CA VAL A 119 25.49 -23.23 -11.60
C VAL A 119 26.49 -23.62 -12.67
N SER A 120 26.63 -22.81 -13.71
CA SER A 120 27.56 -23.07 -14.81
C SER A 120 29.01 -22.92 -14.36
N GLU A 121 29.34 -21.91 -13.56
CA GLU A 121 30.68 -21.71 -12.97
C GLU A 121 31.05 -22.84 -11.99
N ARG A 122 30.10 -23.30 -11.18
CA ARG A 122 30.31 -24.36 -10.18
C ARG A 122 30.03 -25.77 -10.71
N THR A 123 29.93 -25.96 -12.02
CA THR A 123 29.59 -27.25 -12.67
C THR A 123 30.47 -28.40 -12.18
N ARG A 124 31.79 -28.20 -12.18
CA ARG A 124 32.77 -29.23 -11.79
C ARG A 124 32.66 -29.61 -10.31
N GLU A 125 32.43 -28.65 -9.42
CA GLU A 125 32.22 -28.91 -7.99
C GLU A 125 30.94 -29.71 -7.74
N ILE A 126 29.85 -29.38 -8.43
CA ILE A 126 28.57 -30.10 -8.34
C ILE A 126 28.75 -31.54 -8.86
N GLY A 127 29.47 -31.71 -9.97
CA GLY A 127 29.81 -33.01 -10.54
C GLY A 127 30.60 -33.88 -9.56
N LEU A 128 31.63 -33.31 -8.92
CA LEU A 128 32.43 -34.00 -7.91
C LEU A 128 31.59 -34.44 -6.71
N ARG A 129 30.74 -33.55 -6.17
CA ARG A 129 29.82 -33.89 -5.07
C ARG A 129 28.90 -35.04 -5.42
N LYS A 130 28.35 -35.05 -6.64
CA LYS A 130 27.48 -36.13 -7.11
C LYS A 130 28.24 -37.44 -7.35
N ALA A 131 29.48 -37.40 -7.84
CA ALA A 131 30.31 -38.58 -8.03
C ALA A 131 30.66 -39.27 -6.69
N VAL A 132 30.80 -38.49 -5.61
CA VAL A 132 31.03 -39.00 -4.24
C VAL A 132 29.71 -39.42 -3.55
N GLY A 133 28.57 -39.31 -4.23
CA GLY A 133 27.28 -39.85 -3.77
C GLY A 133 26.25 -38.82 -3.26
N ALA A 134 26.45 -37.52 -3.50
CA ALA A 134 25.44 -36.52 -3.13
C ALA A 134 24.10 -36.76 -3.86
N LYS A 135 23.01 -36.81 -3.09
CA LYS A 135 21.65 -36.96 -3.63
C LYS A 135 21.26 -35.70 -4.42
N LYS A 136 20.48 -35.88 -5.49
CA LYS A 136 19.90 -34.76 -6.28
C LYS A 136 19.15 -33.76 -5.39
N THR A 137 18.46 -34.27 -4.37
CA THR A 137 17.73 -33.44 -3.39
C THR A 137 18.64 -32.54 -2.56
N ALA A 138 19.84 -32.98 -2.20
CA ALA A 138 20.78 -32.15 -1.43
C ALA A 138 21.27 -30.94 -2.25
N ILE A 139 21.58 -31.18 -3.53
CA ILE A 139 21.97 -30.10 -4.47
C ILE A 139 20.79 -29.15 -4.70
N LEU A 140 19.59 -29.71 -4.92
CA LEU A 140 18.37 -28.91 -5.09
C LEU A 140 18.13 -27.99 -3.88
N THR A 141 18.17 -28.53 -2.66
CA THR A 141 17.93 -27.76 -1.43
C THR A 141 19.00 -26.70 -1.21
N GLN A 142 20.26 -26.97 -1.56
CA GLN A 142 21.34 -25.98 -1.43
C GLN A 142 21.07 -24.75 -2.30
N PHE A 143 20.77 -24.95 -3.59
CA PHE A 143 20.51 -23.83 -4.51
C PHE A 143 19.19 -23.11 -4.21
N LEU A 144 18.17 -23.83 -3.72
CA LEU A 144 16.94 -23.19 -3.25
C LEU A 144 17.19 -22.31 -2.02
N ILE A 145 17.99 -22.79 -1.05
CA ILE A 145 18.37 -22.00 0.11
C ILE A 145 19.19 -20.77 -0.32
N GLU A 146 20.14 -20.92 -1.25
CA GLU A 146 20.92 -19.80 -1.78
C GLU A 146 20.00 -18.73 -2.42
N SER A 147 19.01 -19.16 -3.20
CA SER A 147 18.01 -18.27 -3.81
C SER A 147 17.13 -17.56 -2.76
N VAL A 148 16.64 -18.28 -1.76
CA VAL A 148 15.81 -17.73 -0.69
C VAL A 148 16.61 -16.75 0.17
N VAL A 149 17.86 -17.07 0.51
CA VAL A 149 18.75 -16.20 1.26
C VAL A 149 19.02 -14.91 0.49
N LEU A 150 19.28 -14.99 -0.82
CA LEU A 150 19.44 -13.80 -1.67
C LEU A 150 18.18 -12.91 -1.64
N CYS A 151 16.99 -13.51 -1.77
CA CYS A 151 15.73 -12.78 -1.65
C CYS A 151 15.50 -12.17 -0.27
N PHE A 152 15.87 -12.88 0.81
CA PHE A 152 15.74 -12.37 2.18
C PHE A 152 16.70 -11.22 2.47
N VAL A 153 17.94 -11.28 1.96
CA VAL A 153 18.88 -10.18 2.06
C VAL A 153 18.34 -8.97 1.30
N GLY A 154 17.87 -9.16 0.07
CA GLY A 154 17.21 -8.10 -0.70
C GLY A 154 15.97 -7.53 -0.01
N GLY A 155 15.15 -8.40 0.59
CA GLY A 155 13.96 -8.01 1.37
C GLY A 155 14.33 -7.21 2.62
N LEU A 156 15.37 -7.60 3.34
CA LEU A 156 15.87 -6.87 4.51
C LEU A 156 16.37 -5.48 4.13
N VAL A 157 17.15 -5.38 3.05
CA VAL A 157 17.60 -4.09 2.51
C VAL A 157 16.41 -3.24 2.05
N GLY A 158 15.44 -3.84 1.36
CA GLY A 158 14.24 -3.16 0.90
C GLY A 158 13.38 -2.62 2.05
N VAL A 159 13.15 -3.41 3.10
CA VAL A 159 12.44 -2.97 4.32
C VAL A 159 13.22 -1.85 5.02
N GLY A 160 14.54 -1.98 5.13
CA GLY A 160 15.40 -0.93 5.70
C GLY A 160 15.31 0.38 4.94
N LEU A 161 15.40 0.34 3.61
CA LEU A 161 15.23 1.53 2.76
C LEU A 161 13.81 2.10 2.84
N GLY A 162 12.79 1.25 2.88
CA GLY A 162 11.40 1.65 3.06
C GLY A 162 11.17 2.39 4.39
N GLN A 163 11.77 1.89 5.48
CA GLN A 163 11.70 2.55 6.78
C GLN A 163 12.41 3.91 6.77
N LEU A 164 13.60 4.00 6.15
CA LEU A 164 14.33 5.25 6.01
C LEU A 164 13.56 6.28 5.17
N LEU A 165 12.94 5.86 4.07
CA LEU A 165 12.10 6.73 3.25
C LEU A 165 10.86 7.20 4.02
N THR A 166 10.22 6.31 4.77
CA THR A 166 9.06 6.65 5.61
C THR A 166 9.44 7.70 6.66
N MET A 167 10.56 7.51 7.35
CA MET A 167 11.09 8.51 8.29
C MET A 167 11.45 9.83 7.60
N ALA A 168 12.09 9.78 6.44
CA ALA A 168 12.46 10.99 5.70
C ALA A 168 11.22 11.80 5.29
N ILE A 169 10.17 11.13 4.81
CA ILE A 169 8.90 11.76 4.41
C ILE A 169 8.14 12.32 5.62
N ALA A 170 8.12 11.60 6.74
CA ALA A 170 7.47 12.06 7.97
C ALA A 170 8.09 13.36 8.52
N ASN A 171 9.37 13.64 8.23
CA ASN A 171 10.03 14.88 8.66
C ASN A 171 9.85 16.05 7.68
N ILE A 172 9.11 15.88 6.57
CA ILE A 172 8.89 16.97 5.62
C ILE A 172 7.81 17.91 6.18
N PRO A 173 8.14 19.18 6.50
CA PRO A 173 7.15 20.13 6.99
C PRO A 173 6.05 20.35 5.94
N LYS A 174 4.79 20.45 6.39
CA LYS A 174 3.55 20.66 5.58
C LYS A 174 2.97 19.42 4.87
N VAL A 175 3.51 18.23 5.11
CA VAL A 175 3.00 17.01 4.46
C VAL A 175 2.00 16.25 5.35
N GLU A 176 1.87 16.62 6.64
CA GLU A 176 0.93 16.01 7.63
C GLU A 176 0.92 14.47 7.60
N LEU A 177 2.05 13.84 7.27
CA LEU A 177 2.23 12.38 7.25
C LEU A 177 2.91 11.87 8.53
N ASP A 178 2.74 12.58 9.65
CA ASP A 178 3.31 12.22 10.96
C ASP A 178 2.87 10.84 11.46
N MET A 179 1.78 10.29 10.89
CA MET A 179 1.26 8.95 11.19
C MET A 179 1.67 7.87 10.18
N ALA A 180 2.60 8.15 9.27
CA ALA A 180 3.12 7.13 8.36
C ALA A 180 3.98 6.13 9.13
N TYR A 181 3.49 4.90 9.29
CA TYR A 181 4.25 3.80 9.89
C TYR A 181 4.08 2.51 9.09
N ILE A 182 5.12 1.69 9.07
CA ILE A 182 5.07 0.36 8.47
C ILE A 182 4.63 -0.61 9.57
N PRO A 183 3.46 -1.26 9.45
CA PRO A 183 3.01 -2.18 10.49
C PRO A 183 3.81 -3.49 10.45
N TRP A 184 4.08 -4.06 11.63
CA TRP A 184 4.88 -5.30 11.76
C TRP A 184 4.32 -6.48 10.97
N TRP A 185 3.00 -6.59 10.85
CA TRP A 185 2.38 -7.65 10.05
C TRP A 185 2.70 -7.52 8.55
N ALA A 186 2.83 -6.29 8.02
CA ALA A 186 3.19 -6.08 6.62
C ALA A 186 4.65 -6.48 6.35
N VAL A 187 5.54 -6.24 7.32
CA VAL A 187 6.92 -6.74 7.28
C VAL A 187 6.94 -8.26 7.28
N ALA A 188 6.16 -8.92 8.15
CA ALA A 188 6.09 -10.38 8.16
C ALA A 188 5.60 -10.96 6.82
N ILE A 189 4.56 -10.34 6.23
CA ILE A 189 4.04 -10.74 4.91
C ILE A 189 5.09 -10.51 3.81
N SER A 190 5.86 -9.41 3.85
CA SER A 190 6.87 -9.13 2.83
C SER A 190 7.99 -10.16 2.82
N PHE A 191 8.44 -10.64 3.98
CA PHE A 191 9.41 -11.74 4.07
C PHE A 191 8.82 -13.07 3.56
N GLY A 192 7.57 -13.39 3.91
CA GLY A 192 6.90 -14.57 3.37
C GLY A 192 6.79 -14.54 1.84
N PHE A 193 6.47 -13.37 1.29
CA PHE A 193 6.41 -13.13 -0.15
C PHE A 193 7.79 -13.24 -0.81
N ALA A 194 8.83 -12.61 -0.23
CA ALA A 194 10.21 -12.71 -0.73
C ALA A 194 10.71 -14.16 -0.79
N GLY A 195 10.38 -14.97 0.22
CA GLY A 195 10.72 -16.40 0.24
C GLY A 195 10.01 -17.17 -0.88
N SER A 196 8.72 -16.90 -1.08
CA SER A 196 7.94 -17.50 -2.17
C SER A 196 8.53 -17.18 -3.54
N VAL A 197 8.97 -15.93 -3.73
CA VAL A 197 9.64 -15.47 -4.96
C VAL A 197 10.99 -16.16 -5.16
N GLY A 198 11.80 -16.27 -4.09
CA GLY A 198 13.08 -16.99 -4.13
C GLY A 198 12.92 -18.45 -4.51
N ILE A 199 11.90 -19.11 -3.99
CA ILE A 199 11.55 -20.49 -4.38
C ILE A 199 11.13 -20.53 -5.84
N PHE A 200 10.20 -19.65 -6.27
CA PHE A 200 9.65 -19.67 -7.62
C PHE A 200 10.73 -19.46 -8.70
N PHE A 201 11.54 -18.41 -8.58
CA PHE A 201 12.58 -18.10 -9.56
C PHE A 201 13.85 -18.94 -9.39
N GLY A 202 14.13 -19.44 -8.19
CA GLY A 202 15.26 -20.33 -7.90
C GLY A 202 15.02 -21.80 -8.27
N MET A 203 13.75 -22.21 -8.45
CA MET A 203 13.39 -23.61 -8.72
C MET A 203 14.03 -24.13 -10.02
N PHE A 204 13.91 -23.38 -11.11
CA PHE A 204 14.45 -23.78 -12.40
C PHE A 204 15.97 -24.02 -12.39
N PRO A 205 16.82 -23.06 -11.96
CA PRO A 205 18.26 -23.28 -11.89
C PRO A 205 18.64 -24.38 -10.88
N ALA A 206 17.94 -24.48 -9.74
CA ALA A 206 18.20 -25.53 -8.77
C ALA A 206 17.93 -26.94 -9.34
N ILE A 207 16.86 -27.10 -10.11
CA ILE A 207 16.56 -28.36 -10.82
C ILE A 207 17.63 -28.65 -11.86
N LYS A 208 18.07 -27.63 -12.62
CA LYS A 208 19.14 -27.79 -13.62
C LYS A 208 20.42 -28.30 -12.96
N ALA A 209 20.85 -27.68 -11.86
CA ALA A 209 22.01 -28.09 -11.07
C ALA A 209 21.90 -29.53 -10.54
N ALA A 210 20.75 -29.88 -9.97
CA ALA A 210 20.52 -31.22 -9.42
C ALA A 210 20.56 -32.33 -10.49
N ARG A 211 20.24 -31.99 -11.75
CA ARG A 211 20.18 -32.92 -12.88
C ARG A 211 21.49 -33.07 -13.67
N LEU A 212 22.54 -32.29 -13.40
CA LEU A 212 23.83 -32.41 -14.08
C LEU A 212 24.39 -33.84 -14.05
N ASP A 213 24.87 -34.37 -15.17
CA ASP A 213 25.55 -35.67 -15.20
C ASP A 213 26.97 -35.52 -14.61
N PRO A 214 27.37 -36.31 -13.59
CA PRO A 214 28.72 -36.26 -13.03
C PRO A 214 29.82 -36.47 -14.07
N ILE A 215 29.58 -37.31 -15.07
CA ILE A 215 30.57 -37.63 -16.11
C ILE A 215 30.74 -36.43 -17.05
N GLU A 216 29.64 -35.80 -17.48
CA GLU A 216 29.71 -34.60 -18.32
C GLU A 216 30.30 -33.41 -17.56
N ALA A 217 29.98 -33.27 -16.27
CA ALA A 217 30.46 -32.20 -15.41
C ALA A 217 31.97 -32.26 -15.14
N LEU A 218 32.58 -33.45 -15.20
CA LEU A 218 34.02 -33.66 -15.06
C LEU A 218 34.78 -33.61 -16.40
N ARG A 219 34.05 -33.70 -17.52
CA ARG A 219 34.61 -33.65 -18.88
C ARG A 219 34.77 -32.22 -19.40
N HIS A 220 34.06 -31.26 -18.82
CA HIS A 220 34.27 -29.84 -19.08
C HIS A 220 35.49 -29.39 -18.26
N GLU A 221 36.48 -28.77 -18.92
CA GLU A 221 37.69 -28.20 -18.30
C GLU A 221 37.36 -27.22 -17.16
#